data_AF-A0A6S4GVR8-F1
#
_entry.id   AF-A0A6S4GVR8-F1
#
_cell.length_a   1.000
_cell.length_b   1.000
_cell.length_c   1.000
_cell.angle_alpha   90.00
_cell.angle_beta   90.00
_cell.angle_gamma   90.00
#
_symmetry.space_group_name_H-M   'P 1'
#
loop_
_entity.id
_entity.type
_entity.pdbx_description
1 polymer ?
#
loop_
_entity_poly.entity_id
_entity_poly.type
_entity_poly.pdbx_seq_one_letter_code
_entity_poly.pdbx_strand_id
1 'polypeptide(L)'
;MPTFITPEVQAKRAANLKETEKRMEELRKNEVSRFFEEGISEFCEEVRKAAINEYLMKGKLPDEICIYDHDLLITSAVANNSECRKELLKELQSLEEKVRDVEFSYTESNPWVATTDPCIVVYFSNNQE
;
A
#
# COMPACT_ATOMS: atom_id res chain seq x y z
N MET A 1 24.69 -28.84 33.44
CA MET A 1 25.44 -28.78 32.16
C MET A 1 25.68 -27.31 31.83
N PRO A 2 26.90 -26.91 31.47
CA PRO A 2 27.12 -25.57 30.92
C PRO A 2 26.43 -25.45 29.55
N THR A 3 25.74 -24.34 29.31
CA THR A 3 25.13 -23.99 28.02
C THR A 3 25.82 -22.75 27.47
N PHE A 4 25.96 -22.68 26.15
CA PHE A 4 26.45 -21.48 25.45
C PHE A 4 25.45 -20.32 25.54
N ILE A 5 24.17 -20.61 25.80
CA ILE A 5 23.13 -19.59 25.97
C ILE A 5 23.02 -19.25 27.46
N THR A 6 23.84 -18.31 27.88
CA THR A 6 23.84 -17.82 29.26
C THR A 6 22.68 -16.86 29.51
N PRO A 7 22.32 -16.59 30.79
CA PRO A 7 21.37 -15.54 31.13
C PRO A 7 21.74 -14.17 30.52
N GLU A 8 23.03 -13.87 30.38
CA GLU A 8 23.51 -12.64 29.72
C GLU A 8 23.14 -12.61 28.22
N VAL A 9 23.32 -13.72 27.51
CA VAL A 9 22.92 -13.84 26.09
C VAL A 9 21.41 -13.69 25.93
N GLN A 10 20.62 -14.28 26.84
CA GLN A 10 19.16 -14.13 26.84
C GLN A 10 18.73 -12.68 27.11
N ALA A 11 19.38 -12.00 28.06
CA ALA A 11 19.11 -10.59 28.35
C ALA A 11 19.44 -9.68 27.15
N LYS A 12 20.58 -9.90 26.49
CA LYS A 12 20.95 -9.17 25.25
C LYS A 12 19.92 -9.38 24.14
N ARG A 13 19.45 -10.62 23.95
CA ARG A 13 18.39 -10.90 22.96
C ARG A 13 17.10 -10.15 23.29
N ALA A 14 16.66 -10.14 24.55
CA ALA A 14 15.45 -9.43 24.96
C ALA A 14 15.58 -7.92 24.73
N ALA A 15 16.74 -7.32 25.03
CA ALA A 15 17.01 -5.91 24.76
C ALA A 15 16.97 -5.60 23.25
N ASN A 16 17.65 -6.41 22.44
CA ASN A 16 17.67 -6.24 20.98
C ASN A 16 16.27 -6.38 20.36
N LEU A 17 15.45 -7.31 20.84
CA LEU A 17 14.07 -7.47 20.37
C LEU A 17 13.25 -6.21 20.65
N LYS A 18 13.34 -5.66 21.88
CA LYS A 18 12.62 -4.45 22.25
C LYS A 18 13.07 -3.22 21.44
N GLU A 19 14.38 -3.10 21.19
CA GLU A 19 14.91 -2.03 20.33
C GLU A 19 14.45 -2.18 18.89
N THR A 20 14.48 -3.40 18.36
CA THR A 20 14.02 -3.70 16.99
C THR A 20 12.53 -3.41 16.84
N GLU A 21 11.69 -3.83 17.79
CA GLU A 21 10.26 -3.53 17.80
C GLU A 21 9.99 -2.02 17.76
N LYS A 22 10.72 -1.24 18.58
CA LYS A 22 10.59 0.21 18.61
C LYS A 22 10.96 0.84 17.25
N ARG A 23 12.08 0.39 16.66
CA ARG A 23 12.53 0.88 15.35
C ARG A 23 11.53 0.53 14.25
N MET A 24 10.99 -0.70 14.26
CA MET A 24 9.98 -1.12 13.29
C MET A 24 8.69 -0.31 13.42
N GLU A 25 8.27 0.03 14.64
CA GLU A 25 7.11 0.89 14.87
C GLU A 25 7.33 2.31 14.34
N GLU A 26 8.51 2.88 14.55
CA GLU A 26 8.88 4.19 13.99
C GLU A 26 8.91 4.17 12.45
N LEU A 27 9.43 3.09 11.85
CA LEU A 27 9.44 2.91 10.39
C LEU A 27 8.01 2.84 9.83
N ARG A 28 7.12 2.02 10.42
CA ARG A 28 5.73 1.91 9.97
C ARG A 28 5.00 3.26 9.99
N LYS A 29 5.22 4.06 11.03
CA LYS A 29 4.65 5.42 11.12
C LYS A 29 5.16 6.32 10.01
N ASN A 30 6.45 6.26 9.71
CA ASN A 30 7.04 7.06 8.65
C ASN A 30 6.54 6.64 7.26
N GLU A 31 6.41 5.34 7.01
CA GLU A 31 5.84 4.80 5.77
C GLU A 31 4.40 5.29 5.56
N VAL A 32 3.58 5.25 6.61
CA VAL A 32 2.20 5.77 6.59
C VAL A 32 2.18 7.28 6.37
N SER A 33 3.03 8.05 7.06
CA SER A 33 3.12 9.51 6.87
C SER A 33 3.47 9.88 5.44
N ARG A 34 4.48 9.21 4.87
CA ARG A 34 4.91 9.41 3.48
C ARG A 34 3.78 9.11 2.48
N PHE A 35 2.99 8.06 2.73
CA PHE A 35 1.83 7.76 1.89
C PHE A 35 0.80 8.90 1.90
N PHE A 36 0.52 9.50 3.06
CA PHE A 36 -0.39 10.65 3.15
C PHE A 36 0.19 11.92 2.52
N GLU A 37 1.49 12.16 2.68
CA GLU A 37 2.16 13.37 2.19
C GLU A 37 2.35 13.36 0.67
N GLU A 38 2.70 12.21 0.09
CA GLU A 38 3.13 12.09 -1.30
C GLU A 38 2.23 11.10 -2.07
N GLY A 39 2.03 9.91 -1.51
CA GLY A 39 1.41 8.79 -2.22
C GLY A 39 -0.02 9.05 -2.68
N ILE A 40 -0.87 9.66 -1.85
CA ILE A 40 -2.26 9.94 -2.25
C ILE A 40 -2.31 10.80 -3.52
N SER A 41 -1.54 11.88 -3.57
CA SER A 41 -1.55 12.78 -4.72
C SER A 41 -1.00 12.09 -5.97
N GLU A 42 0.07 11.31 -5.82
CA GLU A 42 0.69 10.59 -6.93
C GLU A 42 -0.25 9.55 -7.54
N PHE A 43 -0.86 8.71 -6.70
CA PHE A 43 -1.80 7.69 -7.17
C PHE A 43 -3.07 8.30 -7.77
N CYS A 44 -3.57 9.41 -7.22
CA CYS A 44 -4.71 10.11 -7.84
C CYS A 44 -4.41 10.55 -9.28
N GLU A 45 -3.21 11.10 -9.53
CA GLU A 45 -2.81 11.53 -10.88
C GLU A 45 -2.60 10.34 -11.83
N GLU A 46 -2.01 9.24 -11.37
CA GLU A 46 -1.83 8.04 -12.19
C GLU A 46 -3.17 7.36 -12.52
N VAL A 47 -4.09 7.23 -11.56
CA VAL A 47 -5.44 6.72 -11.78
C VAL A 47 -6.18 7.60 -12.78
N ARG A 48 -6.08 8.93 -12.66
CA ARG A 48 -6.71 9.87 -13.58
C ARG A 48 -6.21 9.69 -15.00
N LYS A 49 -4.90 9.63 -15.22
CA LYS A 49 -4.30 9.40 -16.54
C LYS A 49 -4.74 8.07 -17.13
N ALA A 50 -4.71 7.00 -16.33
CA ALA A 50 -5.12 5.67 -16.75
C ALA A 50 -6.59 5.63 -17.16
N ALA A 51 -7.48 6.22 -16.35
CA ALA A 51 -8.92 6.27 -16.63
C ALA A 51 -9.23 7.03 -17.92
N ILE A 52 -8.58 8.18 -18.14
CA ILE A 52 -8.72 8.96 -19.38
C ILE A 52 -8.25 8.15 -20.59
N ASN A 53 -7.07 7.53 -20.51
CA ASN A 53 -6.52 6.73 -21.60
C ASN A 53 -7.42 5.55 -21.95
N GLU A 54 -7.90 4.81 -20.95
CA GLU A 54 -8.82 3.70 -21.12
C GLU A 54 -10.13 4.14 -21.78
N TYR A 55 -10.71 5.26 -21.33
CA TYR A 55 -11.91 5.82 -21.92
C TYR A 55 -11.70 6.24 -23.38
N LEU A 56 -10.57 6.91 -23.69
CA LEU A 56 -10.26 7.30 -25.07
C LEU A 56 -10.10 6.09 -26.00
N MET A 57 -9.59 4.97 -25.50
CA MET A 57 -9.40 3.75 -26.30
C MET A 57 -10.68 2.93 -26.45
N LYS A 58 -11.49 2.80 -25.38
CA LYS A 58 -12.63 1.87 -25.34
C LYS A 58 -13.99 2.55 -25.43
N GLY A 59 -14.04 3.88 -25.32
CA GLY A 59 -15.27 4.68 -25.31
C GLY A 59 -16.11 4.53 -24.03
N LYS A 60 -15.59 3.84 -23.01
CA LYS A 60 -16.23 3.65 -21.72
C LYS A 60 -15.19 3.49 -20.62
N LEU A 61 -15.59 3.81 -19.40
CA LEU A 61 -14.79 3.58 -18.21
C LEU A 61 -14.68 2.05 -17.97
N PRO A 62 -13.50 1.53 -17.61
CA PRO A 62 -13.36 0.12 -17.24
C PRO A 62 -13.99 -0.17 -15.87
N ASP A 63 -14.26 -1.44 -15.59
CA ASP A 63 -14.78 -1.91 -14.29
C ASP A 63 -13.74 -1.68 -13.17
N GLU A 64 -12.46 -1.85 -13.51
CA GLU A 64 -11.34 -1.63 -12.61
C GLU A 64 -10.10 -1.15 -13.37
N ILE A 65 -9.20 -0.47 -12.66
CA ILE A 65 -7.86 -0.09 -13.11
C ILE A 65 -6.86 -0.53 -12.06
N CYS A 66 -5.75 -1.11 -12.49
CA CYS A 66 -4.64 -1.50 -11.64
C CYS A 66 -3.45 -0.58 -11.90
N ILE A 67 -2.98 0.12 -10.86
CA ILE A 67 -1.80 1.01 -10.90
C ILE A 67 -0.68 0.36 -10.09
N TYR A 68 0.41 -0.01 -10.77
CA TYR A 68 1.59 -0.58 -10.12
C TYR A 68 2.38 0.49 -9.38
N ASP A 69 2.76 0.18 -8.15
CA ASP A 69 3.50 1.05 -7.25
C ASP A 69 5.01 0.82 -7.42
N HIS A 70 5.59 1.48 -8.42
CA HIS A 70 7.01 1.38 -8.70
C HIS A 70 7.89 2.12 -7.68
N ASP A 71 7.33 3.11 -6.99
CA ASP A 71 8.02 3.93 -5.97
C ASP A 71 7.92 3.33 -4.55
N LEU A 72 7.29 2.16 -4.43
CA LEU A 72 7.17 1.37 -3.20
C LEU A 72 6.54 2.18 -2.04
N LEU A 73 5.47 2.92 -2.35
CA LEU A 73 4.66 3.67 -1.41
C LEU A 73 3.61 2.79 -0.71
N ILE A 74 3.15 1.72 -1.35
CA ILE A 74 2.27 0.67 -0.80
C ILE A 74 3.14 -0.35 -0.06
N THR A 75 3.57 0.03 1.15
CA THR A 75 4.24 -0.88 2.07
C THR A 75 3.24 -1.77 2.81
N SER A 76 3.73 -2.80 3.51
CA SER A 76 2.89 -3.59 4.41
C SER A 76 2.18 -2.73 5.48
N ALA A 77 2.80 -1.63 5.95
CA ALA A 77 2.19 -0.74 6.92
C ALA A 77 1.00 0.03 6.32
N VAL A 78 1.16 0.51 5.08
CA VAL A 78 0.12 1.23 4.34
C VAL A 78 -1.02 0.30 3.96
N ALA A 79 -0.70 -0.87 3.38
CA ALA A 79 -1.69 -1.86 2.96
C ALA A 79 -2.59 -2.33 4.12
N ASN A 80 -2.00 -2.48 5.32
CA ASN A 80 -2.74 -2.87 6.53
C ASN A 80 -3.41 -1.70 7.26
N ASN A 81 -3.19 -0.46 6.84
CA ASN A 81 -3.80 0.71 7.47
C ASN A 81 -5.10 1.10 6.76
N SER A 82 -6.24 0.84 7.41
CA SER A 82 -7.56 1.16 6.87
C SER A 82 -7.79 2.65 6.60
N GLU A 83 -7.06 3.55 7.26
CA GLU A 83 -7.17 4.99 7.07
C GLU A 83 -6.53 5.43 5.75
N CYS A 84 -5.38 4.86 5.38
CA CYS A 84 -4.72 5.11 4.09
C CYS A 84 -5.67 4.79 2.93
N ARG A 85 -6.37 3.64 2.99
CA ARG A 85 -7.35 3.24 1.98
C ARG A 85 -8.54 4.20 1.92
N LYS A 86 -9.06 4.60 3.08
CA LYS A 86 -10.21 5.50 3.17
C LYS A 86 -9.92 6.88 2.61
N GLU A 87 -8.77 7.46 2.95
CA GLU A 87 -8.42 8.79 2.45
C GLU A 87 -8.12 8.75 0.95
N LEU A 88 -7.40 7.73 0.46
CA LEU A 88 -7.20 7.59 -0.99
C LEU A 88 -8.54 7.44 -1.73
N LEU A 89 -9.46 6.59 -1.23
CA LEU A 89 -10.78 6.43 -1.81
C LEU A 89 -11.55 7.77 -1.82
N LYS A 90 -11.52 8.52 -0.72
CA LYS A 90 -12.20 9.80 -0.61
C LYS A 90 -11.67 10.84 -1.59
N GLU A 91 -10.35 10.94 -1.73
CA GLU A 91 -9.73 11.85 -2.71
C GLU A 91 -10.07 11.43 -4.15
N LEU A 92 -9.98 10.14 -4.48
CA LEU A 92 -10.39 9.63 -5.80
C LEU A 92 -11.87 9.90 -6.11
N GLN A 93 -12.76 9.71 -5.14
CA GLN A 93 -14.19 10.03 -5.29
C GLN A 93 -14.45 11.52 -5.48
N SER A 94 -13.60 12.38 -4.92
CA SER A 94 -13.69 13.83 -5.17
C SER A 94 -13.32 14.21 -6.62
N LEU A 95 -12.50 13.37 -7.27
CA LEU A 95 -12.04 13.57 -8.64
C LEU A 95 -12.93 12.88 -9.68
N GLU A 96 -13.49 11.71 -9.36
CA GLU A 96 -14.36 10.91 -10.21
C GLU A 96 -15.44 10.21 -9.36
N GLU A 97 -16.70 10.65 -9.50
CA GLU A 97 -17.84 10.14 -8.73
C GLU A 97 -18.09 8.64 -8.95
N LYS A 98 -17.70 8.11 -10.11
CA LYS A 98 -17.87 6.68 -10.40
C LYS A 98 -16.93 5.78 -9.61
N VAL A 99 -15.91 6.32 -8.93
CA VAL A 99 -15.03 5.49 -8.07
C VAL A 99 -15.84 4.89 -6.93
N ARG A 100 -15.88 3.56 -6.90
CA ARG A 100 -16.67 2.77 -5.94
C ARG A 100 -15.83 2.32 -4.74
N ASP A 101 -14.64 1.81 -5.01
CA ASP A 101 -13.77 1.22 -4.00
C ASP A 101 -12.31 1.22 -4.45
N VAL A 102 -11.40 1.01 -3.50
CA VAL A 102 -9.97 0.89 -3.72
C VAL A 102 -9.42 -0.27 -2.91
N GLU A 103 -8.52 -1.04 -3.49
CA GLU A 103 -7.81 -2.13 -2.83
C GLU A 103 -6.30 -1.98 -2.97
N PHE A 104 -5.58 -2.25 -1.88
CA PHE A 104 -4.12 -2.36 -1.89
C PHE A 104 -3.74 -3.82 -2.04
N SER A 105 -3.19 -4.18 -3.20
CA SER A 105 -2.61 -5.48 -3.44
C SER A 105 -1.12 -5.43 -3.09
N TYR A 106 -0.79 -5.97 -1.92
CA TYR A 106 0.57 -6.11 -1.43
C TYR A 106 0.84 -7.57 -1.09
N THR A 107 1.95 -8.10 -1.60
CA THR A 107 2.43 -9.44 -1.24
C THR A 107 3.79 -9.31 -0.59
N GLU A 108 3.96 -9.92 0.59
CA GLU A 108 5.27 -9.97 1.24
C GLU A 108 6.30 -10.65 0.33
N SER A 109 7.48 -10.05 0.21
CA SER A 109 8.56 -10.59 -0.60
C SER A 109 8.91 -12.01 -0.14
N ASN A 110 8.79 -12.98 -1.06
CA ASN A 110 9.17 -14.35 -0.84
C ASN A 110 10.41 -14.69 -1.68
N PRO A 111 11.54 -15.10 -1.08
CA PRO A 111 12.75 -15.40 -1.83
C PRO A 111 12.64 -16.58 -2.81
N TRP A 112 11.55 -17.35 -2.75
CA TRP A 112 11.32 -18.54 -3.57
C TRP A 112 10.29 -18.32 -4.69
N VAL A 113 9.64 -17.15 -4.74
CA VAL A 113 8.57 -16.85 -5.70
C VAL A 113 8.77 -15.44 -6.22
N ALA A 114 8.63 -15.24 -7.52
CA ALA A 114 8.57 -13.88 -8.07
C ALA A 114 7.33 -13.19 -7.49
N THR A 115 7.56 -12.22 -6.61
CA THR A 115 6.48 -11.37 -6.08
C THR A 115 6.17 -10.29 -7.08
N THR A 116 4.90 -10.18 -7.44
CA THR A 116 4.39 -9.06 -8.24
C THR A 116 4.62 -7.76 -7.49
N ASP A 117 4.92 -6.69 -8.23
CA ASP A 117 5.00 -5.36 -7.65
C ASP A 117 3.69 -5.03 -6.93
N PRO A 118 3.74 -4.34 -5.77
CA PRO A 118 2.54 -3.85 -5.13
C PRO A 118 1.72 -3.00 -6.11
N CYS A 119 0.40 -2.99 -5.94
CA CYS A 119 -0.45 -2.17 -6.79
C CYS A 119 -1.71 -1.73 -6.05
N ILE A 120 -2.32 -0.69 -6.61
CA ILE A 120 -3.63 -0.20 -6.23
C ILE A 120 -4.63 -0.62 -7.30
N VAL A 121 -5.70 -1.28 -6.87
CA VAL A 121 -6.85 -1.58 -7.73
C VAL A 121 -7.95 -0.60 -7.41
N VAL A 122 -8.38 0.17 -8.40
CA VAL A 122 -9.48 1.13 -8.30
C VAL A 122 -10.68 0.56 -9.04
N TYR A 123 -11.79 0.39 -8.33
CA TYR A 123 -13.03 -0.14 -8.90
C TYR A 123 -13.99 0.99 -9.22
N PHE A 124 -14.59 0.95 -10.40
CA PHE A 124 -15.59 1.92 -10.82
C PHE A 124 -16.99 1.32 -10.83
N SER A 125 -17.99 2.16 -10.62
CA SER A 125 -19.40 1.81 -10.74
C SER A 125 -19.78 1.74 -12.22
N ASN A 126 -20.21 0.57 -12.66
CA ASN A 126 -20.65 0.34 -14.03
C ASN A 126 -22.12 0.76 -14.19
N ASN A 127 -22.40 2.05 -13.98
CA ASN A 127 -23.72 2.59 -14.29
C ASN A 127 -23.75 2.89 -15.79
N GLN A 128 -23.81 1.82 -16.61
CA GLN A 128 -24.39 1.94 -17.94
C GLN A 128 -25.91 2.06 -17.76
N GLU A 129 -26.39 3.30 -17.64
CA GLU A 129 -27.79 3.66 -17.95
C GLU A 129 -27.85 4.34 -19.32
#